data_AF-A0A644ZLQ2-F1
#
_entry.id   AF-A0A644ZLQ2-F1
#
_cell.length_a   1.000
_cell.length_b   1.000
_cell.length_c   1.000
_cell.angle_alpha   90.00
_cell.angle_beta   90.00
_cell.angle_gamma   90.00
#
_symmetry.space_group_name_H-M   'P 1'
#
loop_
_entity.id
_entity.type
_entity.pdbx_description
1 polymer ?
#
loop_
_entity_poly.entity_id
_entity_poly.type
_entity_poly.pdbx_seq_one_letter_code
_entity_poly.pdbx_strand_id
1 'polypeptide(L)'
;MYGEDFKSTFKEDFPSQLIIKGVSADDIKSLSTPVDYTSLMKLAIDYSDGVVQNSESVNEEVMNYARQSGKLVLDYQTPEAFHDACDEFYDKVWESENK
;
A
#
# COMPACT_ATOMS: atom_id res chain seq x y z
N MET A 1 0.39 -6.39 -0.42
CA MET A 1 -0.92 -6.47 -1.10
C MET A 1 -1.38 -7.91 -1.16
N TYR A 2 -2.60 -8.18 -0.68
CA TYR A 2 -3.24 -9.49 -0.74
C TYR A 2 -4.44 -9.44 -1.69
N GLY A 3 -4.91 -10.61 -2.12
CA GLY A 3 -6.05 -10.72 -3.05
C GLY A 3 -7.42 -10.37 -2.47
N GLU A 4 -7.52 -10.15 -1.16
CA GLU A 4 -8.78 -9.78 -0.53
C GLU A 4 -9.02 -8.27 -0.65
N ASP A 5 -9.92 -7.91 -1.55
CA ASP A 5 -10.58 -6.61 -1.55
C ASP A 5 -11.93 -6.70 -0.81
N PHE A 6 -12.47 -5.54 -0.43
CA PHE A 6 -13.86 -5.46 0.02
C PHE A 6 -14.57 -4.35 -0.76
N LYS A 7 -15.82 -4.65 -1.16
CA LYS A 7 -16.61 -3.78 -2.04
C LYS A 7 -17.43 -2.74 -1.30
N SER A 8 -17.56 -2.88 0.02
CA SER A 8 -18.27 -1.91 0.85
C SER A 8 -17.39 -0.70 1.15
N THR A 9 -18.01 0.47 1.27
CA THR A 9 -17.32 1.65 1.77
C THR A 9 -17.27 1.64 3.30
N PHE A 10 -16.31 2.34 3.87
CA PHE A 10 -16.27 2.61 5.31
C PHE A 10 -17.38 3.56 5.74
N LYS A 11 -17.58 3.66 7.06
CA LYS A 11 -18.49 4.65 7.65
C LYS A 11 -18.00 6.07 7.37
N GLU A 12 -18.92 7.04 7.37
CA GLU A 12 -18.62 8.45 7.08
C GLU A 12 -17.60 9.07 8.04
N ASP A 13 -17.55 8.59 9.28
CA ASP A 13 -16.63 9.07 10.32
C ASP A 13 -15.24 8.41 10.25
N PHE A 14 -15.01 7.46 9.34
CA PHE A 14 -13.74 6.73 9.24
C PHE A 14 -12.49 7.62 9.11
N PRO A 15 -12.46 8.69 8.29
CA PRO A 15 -11.29 9.56 8.23
C PRO A 15 -10.88 10.15 9.59
N SER A 16 -11.84 10.45 10.47
CA SER A 16 -11.52 10.96 11.81
C SER A 16 -10.80 9.94 12.69
N GLN A 17 -11.00 8.65 12.43
CA GLN A 17 -10.35 7.55 13.15
C GLN A 17 -8.89 7.34 12.72
N LEU A 18 -8.48 7.90 11.58
CA LEU A 18 -7.10 7.87 11.09
C LEU A 18 -6.23 8.96 11.72
N ILE A 19 -6.83 9.99 12.32
CA ILE A 19 -6.10 11.09 12.96
C ILE A 19 -5.56 10.60 14.31
N ILE A 20 -4.26 10.31 14.33
CA ILE A 20 -3.51 9.87 15.51
C ILE A 20 -2.24 10.71 15.68
N LYS A 21 -1.48 10.48 16.75
CA LYS A 21 -0.20 11.16 16.93
C LYS A 21 0.73 10.84 15.75
N GLY A 22 1.07 11.86 14.96
CA GLY A 22 1.90 11.74 13.75
C GLY A 22 1.13 11.68 12.44
N VAL A 23 -0.21 11.68 12.46
CA VAL A 23 -1.07 11.71 11.27
C VAL A 23 -2.07 12.87 11.41
N SER A 24 -2.02 13.82 10.49
CA SER A 24 -2.84 15.03 10.48
C SER A 24 -3.97 14.97 9.46
N ALA A 25 -4.88 15.96 9.50
CA ALA A 25 -5.92 16.10 8.49
C ALA A 25 -5.35 16.34 7.08
N ASP A 26 -4.19 17.00 6.97
CA ASP A 26 -3.52 17.24 5.69
C ASP A 26 -2.97 15.96 5.07
N ASP A 27 -2.63 14.96 5.90
CA ASP A 27 -2.12 13.66 5.45
C ASP A 27 -3.21 12.80 4.83
N ILE A 28 -4.46 12.97 5.27
CA ILE A 28 -5.60 12.17 4.82
C ILE A 28 -6.52 12.91 3.85
N LYS A 29 -6.17 14.14 3.43
CA LYS A 29 -7.00 15.00 2.56
C LYS A 29 -7.29 14.40 1.18
N SER A 30 -6.48 13.43 0.75
CA SER A 30 -6.66 12.71 -0.52
C SER A 30 -7.77 11.66 -0.45
N LEU A 31 -8.26 11.30 0.75
CA LEU A 31 -9.34 10.34 0.91
C LEU A 31 -10.69 10.94 0.49
N SER A 32 -11.36 10.29 -0.45
CA SER A 32 -12.76 10.54 -0.76
C SER A 32 -13.67 10.04 0.36
N THR A 33 -14.82 10.69 0.57
CA THR A 33 -15.86 10.22 1.49
C THR A 33 -17.11 9.84 0.69
N PRO A 34 -17.67 8.63 0.87
CA PRO A 34 -17.21 7.58 1.80
C PRO A 34 -15.92 6.91 1.31
N VAL A 35 -15.04 6.54 2.25
CA VAL A 35 -13.76 5.90 1.92
C VAL A 35 -14.01 4.50 1.39
N ASP A 36 -13.37 4.14 0.29
CA ASP A 36 -13.36 2.78 -0.24
C ASP A 36 -12.00 2.09 -0.04
N TYR A 37 -11.94 0.78 -0.30
CA TYR A 37 -10.71 -0.01 -0.22
C TYR A 37 -9.58 0.62 -1.03
N THR A 38 -9.86 0.97 -2.29
CA THR A 38 -8.84 1.48 -3.22
C THR A 38 -8.24 2.79 -2.73
N SER A 39 -9.04 3.74 -2.26
CA SER A 39 -8.57 5.03 -1.76
C SER A 39 -7.72 4.85 -0.51
N LEU A 40 -8.12 3.93 0.39
CA LEU A 40 -7.33 3.61 1.57
C LEU A 40 -5.99 2.94 1.22
N MET A 41 -5.97 2.03 0.24
CA MET A 41 -4.73 1.39 -0.19
C MET A 41 -3.80 2.35 -0.93
N LYS A 42 -4.32 3.29 -1.72
CA LYS A 42 -3.52 4.36 -2.34
C LYS A 42 -2.86 5.24 -1.28
N LEU A 43 -3.60 5.63 -0.24
CA LEU A 43 -3.03 6.35 0.90
C LEU A 43 -1.92 5.53 1.59
N ALA A 44 -2.15 4.23 1.84
CA ALA A 44 -1.13 3.37 2.42
C ALA A 44 0.12 3.30 1.54
N ILE A 45 -0.06 3.22 0.22
CA ILE A 45 1.04 3.26 -0.75
C ILE A 45 1.78 4.58 -0.63
N ASP A 46 1.10 5.73 -0.59
CA ASP A 46 1.71 7.08 -0.51
C ASP A 46 2.63 7.27 0.70
N TYR A 47 2.38 6.54 1.79
CA TYR A 47 3.18 6.58 3.02
C TYR A 47 4.07 5.35 3.24
N SER A 48 4.23 4.47 2.23
CA SER A 48 5.16 3.31 2.28
C SER A 48 6.47 3.57 1.54
N ASP A 49 7.55 2.88 1.89
CA ASP A 49 8.84 2.97 1.17
C ASP A 49 8.93 1.93 0.02
N GLY A 50 8.14 0.86 0.12
CA GLY A 50 8.03 -0.17 -0.91
C GLY A 50 6.75 -0.98 -0.77
N VAL A 51 6.36 -1.70 -1.84
CA VAL A 51 5.12 -2.48 -1.90
C VAL A 51 5.42 -3.92 -2.34
N VAL A 52 4.96 -4.90 -1.56
CA VAL A 52 5.08 -6.33 -1.91
C VAL A 52 3.73 -6.90 -2.32
N GLN A 53 3.65 -7.60 -3.45
CA GLN A 53 2.49 -8.37 -3.87
C GLN A 53 2.55 -9.80 -3.30
N ASN A 54 1.77 -10.07 -2.26
CA ASN A 54 1.74 -11.35 -1.54
C ASN A 54 0.75 -12.38 -2.11
N SER A 55 -0.02 -12.01 -3.14
CA SER A 55 -0.99 -12.91 -3.78
C SER A 55 -0.84 -12.83 -5.28
N GLU A 56 -1.02 -13.97 -5.95
CA GLU A 56 -0.94 -14.04 -7.42
C GLU A 56 -1.97 -13.11 -8.07
N SER A 57 -3.18 -13.08 -7.52
CA SER A 57 -4.24 -12.14 -7.88
C SER A 57 -4.40 -11.09 -6.80
N VAL A 58 -4.41 -9.82 -7.19
CA VAL A 58 -4.62 -8.64 -6.35
C VAL A 58 -5.42 -7.60 -7.11
N ASN A 59 -5.87 -6.55 -6.41
CA ASN A 59 -6.53 -5.43 -7.05
C ASN A 59 -5.55 -4.69 -8.00
N GLU A 60 -5.73 -4.86 -9.31
CA GLU A 60 -4.87 -4.29 -10.36
C GLU A 60 -4.86 -2.75 -10.34
N GLU A 61 -5.96 -2.10 -9.95
CA GLU A 61 -5.99 -0.64 -9.85
C GLU A 61 -4.98 -0.16 -8.79
N VAL A 62 -4.96 -0.82 -7.64
CA VAL A 62 -4.05 -0.50 -6.54
C VAL A 62 -2.59 -0.84 -6.92
N MET A 63 -2.34 -1.99 -7.54
CA MET A 63 -0.98 -2.34 -7.98
C MET A 63 -0.45 -1.43 -9.07
N ASN A 64 -1.29 -1.02 -10.01
CA ASN A 64 -0.89 -0.05 -11.04
C ASN A 64 -0.56 1.30 -10.41
N TYR A 65 -1.30 1.72 -9.40
CA TYR A 65 -0.95 2.91 -8.62
C TYR A 65 0.41 2.76 -7.92
N ALA A 66 0.68 1.62 -7.27
CA ALA A 66 1.97 1.34 -6.64
C ALA A 66 3.13 1.47 -7.64
N ARG A 67 3.01 0.85 -8.82
CA ARG A 67 4.04 0.90 -9.87
C ARG A 67 4.23 2.32 -10.45
N GLN A 68 3.19 3.13 -10.47
CA GLN A 68 3.25 4.53 -10.95
C GLN A 68 3.72 5.52 -9.89
N SER A 69 3.68 5.15 -8.60
CA SER A 69 4.08 6.02 -7.48
C SER A 69 5.59 6.30 -7.41
N GLY A 70 6.40 5.60 -8.22
CA GLY A 70 7.86 5.68 -8.20
C GLY A 70 8.52 4.85 -7.09
N LYS A 71 7.71 4.13 -6.29
CA LYS A 71 8.17 3.27 -5.20
C LYS A 71 8.64 1.92 -5.71
N LEU A 72 9.53 1.28 -4.94
CA LEU A 72 9.94 -0.07 -5.22
C LEU A 72 8.75 -1.03 -5.06
N VAL A 73 8.56 -1.92 -6.03
CA VAL A 73 7.51 -2.93 -6.02
C VAL A 73 8.12 -4.31 -6.22
N LEU A 74 7.83 -5.23 -5.30
CA LEU A 74 8.10 -6.65 -5.48
C LEU A 74 6.82 -7.31 -6.01
N ASP A 75 6.85 -7.71 -7.28
CA ASP A 75 5.78 -8.49 -7.88
C ASP A 75 5.70 -9.90 -7.24
N TYR A 76 4.59 -10.59 -7.47
CA TYR A 76 4.32 -11.90 -6.88
C TYR A 76 5.46 -12.89 -7.10
N GLN A 77 5.84 -13.57 -6.01
CA GLN A 77 6.84 -14.62 -5.99
C GLN A 77 6.19 -15.94 -5.58
N THR A 78 6.70 -17.05 -6.10
CA THR A 78 6.25 -18.37 -5.62
C THR A 78 6.67 -18.56 -4.15
N PRO A 79 5.97 -19.42 -3.38
CA PRO A 79 6.31 -19.65 -1.97
C PRO A 79 7.78 -20.02 -1.73
N GLU A 80 8.40 -20.73 -2.67
CA GLU A 80 9.80 -21.17 -2.57
C GLU A 80 10.79 -20.01 -2.76
N ALA A 81 10.47 -19.05 -3.65
CA ALA A 81 11.32 -17.91 -3.95
C ALA A 81 11.03 -16.69 -3.06
N PHE A 82 9.88 -16.67 -2.39
CA PHE A 82 9.38 -15.50 -1.67
C PHE A 82 10.33 -15.01 -0.57
N HIS A 83 10.94 -15.93 0.19
CA HIS A 83 11.84 -15.58 1.29
C HIS A 83 13.06 -14.80 0.77
N ASP A 84 13.79 -15.39 -0.18
CA ASP A 84 15.00 -14.77 -0.75
C ASP A 84 14.67 -13.46 -1.48
N ALA A 85 13.57 -13.43 -2.23
CA ALA A 85 13.13 -12.23 -2.94
C ALA A 85 12.69 -11.10 -2.00
N CYS A 86 12.09 -11.43 -0.85
CA CYS A 86 11.76 -10.45 0.18
C CYS A 86 12.99 -9.89 0.85
N ASP A 87 13.95 -10.74 1.24
CA ASP A 87 15.20 -10.29 1.87
C ASP A 87 15.94 -9.30 0.95
N GLU A 88 16.13 -9.65 -0.33
CA GLU A 88 16.72 -8.73 -1.30
C GLU A 88 15.92 -7.44 -1.50
N PHE A 89 14.59 -7.51 -1.38
CA PHE A 89 13.73 -6.35 -1.53
C PHE A 89 13.87 -5.38 -0.35
N TYR A 90 13.95 -5.90 0.88
CA TYR A 90 14.19 -5.08 2.07
C TYR A 90 15.54 -4.35 1.97
N ASP A 91 16.60 -5.04 1.52
CA ASP A 91 17.91 -4.40 1.31
C ASP A 91 17.80 -3.25 0.28
N LYS A 92 17.11 -3.46 -0.84
CA LYS A 92 16.90 -2.43 -1.87
C LYS A 92 16.14 -1.22 -1.35
N VAL A 93 15.09 -1.44 -0.55
CA VAL A 93 14.31 -0.36 0.09
C VAL A 93 15.18 0.39 1.10
N TRP A 94 15.92 -0.33 1.94
CA TRP A 94 16.82 0.29 2.90
C TRP A 94 17.88 1.18 2.23
N GLU A 95 18.46 0.71 1.13
CA GLU A 95 19.45 1.45 0.34
C GLU A 95 18.88 2.64 -0.43
N SER A 96 17.58 2.64 -0.79
CA SER A 96 16.95 3.78 -1.45
C SER A 96 16.66 4.92 -0.48
N GLU A 97 16.19 4.60 0.74
CA GLU A 97 15.76 5.60 1.71
C GLU A 97 16.91 6.18 2.56
N ASN A 98 18.04 5.47 2.68
CA ASN A 98 19.17 5.88 3.54
C ASN A 98 20.41 6.36 2.76
N LYS A 99 20.26 6.77 1.50
CA LYS A 99 21.31 7.46 0.72
C LYS A 99 21.23 8.97 0.86
#